data_AF-A0A9E4HNN4-F1
#
_entry.id   AF-A0A9E4HNN4-F1
#
_cell.length_a   1.000
_cell.length_b   1.000
_cell.length_c   1.000
_cell.angle_alpha   90.00
_cell.angle_beta   90.00
_cell.angle_gamma   90.00
#
_symmetry.space_group_name_H-M   'P 1'
#
loop_
_entity.id
_entity.type
_entity.pdbx_description
1 polymer ?
#
loop_
_entity_poly.entity_id
_entity_poly.type
_entity_poly.pdbx_seq_one_letter_code
_entity_poly.pdbx_strand_id
1 'polypeptide(L)' 'MDARRSAASVAEAFRTTLDLFDAGVALQRQNLRRQHPDASDEEIERLLVRWLRHRPGAEDGDGSGRRVVPADRFA' A
#
# COMPACT_ATOMS: atom_id res chain seq x y z
N MET A 1 -13.45 8.15 -25.19
CA MET A 1 -12.87 7.84 -23.86
C MET A 1 -12.93 9.11 -23.03
N ASP A 2 -14.07 9.36 -22.40
CA ASP A 2 -14.17 10.37 -21.33
C ASP A 2 -15.36 9.98 -20.45
N ALA A 3 -15.08 9.67 -19.19
CA ALA A 3 -16.09 9.39 -18.19
C ALA A 3 -15.55 9.95 -16.87
N ARG A 4 -15.90 11.21 -16.62
CA ARG A 4 -15.70 11.88 -15.34
C ARG A 4 -16.26 10.98 -14.23
N ARG A 5 -15.41 10.43 -13.35
CA ARG A 5 -15.87 9.61 -12.21
C ARG A 5 -16.83 10.44 -11.36
N SER A 6 -18.02 9.91 -11.09
CA SER A 6 -18.95 10.48 -10.13
C SER A 6 -18.38 10.40 -8.72
N ALA A 7 -18.75 11.33 -7.83
CA ALA A 7 -18.35 11.27 -6.42
C ALA A 7 -18.73 9.92 -5.77
N ALA A 8 -19.89 9.36 -6.14
CA ALA A 8 -20.31 8.03 -5.68
C ALA A 8 -19.34 6.92 -6.12
N SER A 9 -18.82 6.98 -7.36
CA SER A 9 -17.85 5.99 -7.86
C SER A 9 -16.43 6.23 -7.35
N VAL A 10 -16.09 7.46 -6.93
CA VAL A 10 -14.85 7.74 -6.19
C VAL A 10 -14.91 7.16 -4.78
N ALA A 11 -16.02 7.35 -4.06
CA ALA A 11 -16.18 6.82 -2.70
C ALA A 11 -16.19 5.28 -2.67
N GLU A 12 -16.79 4.64 -3.67
CA GLU A 12 -16.71 3.18 -3.84
C GLU A 12 -15.28 2.72 -4.14
N ALA A 13 -14.61 3.33 -5.12
CA ALA A 13 -13.23 2.99 -5.43
C ALA A 13 -12.28 3.19 -4.24
N PHE A 14 -12.51 4.22 -3.43
CA PHE A 14 -11.73 4.47 -2.23
C PHE A 14 -11.96 3.38 -1.17
N ARG A 15 -13.21 2.98 -0.92
CA ARG A 15 -13.52 1.86 -0.01
C ARG A 15 -12.83 0.57 -0.47
N THR A 16 -12.95 0.24 -1.77
CA THR A 16 -12.24 -0.92 -2.33
C THR A 16 -10.72 -0.80 -2.15
N THR A 17 -10.14 0.40 -2.27
CA THR A 17 -8.71 0.61 -2.05
C THR A 17 -8.32 0.32 -0.60
N LEU A 18 -9.13 0.75 0.37
CA LEU A 18 -8.91 0.46 1.79
C LEU A 18 -9.03 -1.04 2.08
N ASP A 19 -10.06 -1.69 1.55
CA ASP A 19 -10.26 -3.14 1.73
C ASP A 19 -9.06 -3.94 1.17
N LEU A 20 -8.56 -3.57 0.00
CA LEU A 20 -7.39 -4.18 -0.62
C LEU A 20 -6.11 -3.91 0.17
N PHE A 21 -5.97 -2.70 0.73
CA PHE A 21 -4.84 -2.35 1.58
C PHE A 21 -4.81 -3.23 2.84
N ASP A 22 -5.94 -3.33 3.54
CA ASP A 22 -6.05 -4.14 4.76
C ASP A 22 -5.78 -5.62 4.49
N ALA A 23 -6.32 -6.16 3.39
CA ALA A 23 -6.05 -7.52 2.94
C ALA A 23 -4.55 -7.74 2.66
N GLY A 24 -3.90 -6.79 1.98
CA GLY A 24 -2.46 -6.84 1.70
C GLY A 24 -1.60 -6.79 2.97
N VAL A 25 -1.95 -5.96 3.93
CA VAL A 25 -1.28 -5.88 5.25
C VAL A 25 -1.41 -7.20 6.01
N ALA A 26 -2.61 -7.80 6.02
CA ALA A 26 -2.84 -9.09 6.66
C ALA A 26 -2.02 -10.21 6.01
N LEU A 27 -1.95 -10.25 4.67
CA LEU A 27 -1.13 -11.20 3.94
C LEU A 27 0.37 -11.04 4.28
N GLN A 28 0.87 -9.80 4.29
CA GLN A 28 2.27 -9.54 4.58
C GLN A 28 2.64 -9.89 6.02
N ARG A 29 1.74 -9.66 6.98
CA ARG A 29 1.92 -10.13 8.36
C ARG A 29 2.12 -11.65 8.42
N GLN A 30 1.32 -12.41 7.66
CA GLN A 30 1.49 -13.87 7.58
C GLN A 30 2.79 -14.27 6.87
N ASN A 31 3.21 -13.53 5.84
CA ASN A 31 4.51 -13.75 5.19
C ASN A 31 5.66 -13.58 6.18
N LEU A 32 5.62 -12.53 7.00
CA LEU A 32 6.64 -12.26 8.02
C LEU A 32 6.67 -13.36 9.10
N ARG A 33 5.51 -13.84 9.56
CA ARG A 33 5.43 -14.98 10.49
C ARG A 33 6.06 -16.25 9.93
N ARG A 34 5.88 -16.52 8.64
CA ARG A 34 6.54 -17.68 7.98
C ARG A 34 8.04 -17.50 7.83
N GLN A 35 8.51 -16.28 7.61
CA GLN A 35 9.95 -15.97 7.49
C GLN A 35 10.67 -15.93 8.85
N HIS A 36 9.94 -15.61 9.91
CA HIS A 36 10.45 -15.45 11.27
C HIS A 36 9.59 -16.27 12.26
N PRO A 37 9.69 -17.62 12.24
CA PRO A 37 8.81 -18.49 13.03
C PRO A 37 8.93 -18.29 14.54
N ASP A 38 10.10 -17.85 15.03
CA ASP A 38 10.38 -17.64 16.46
C ASP A 38 10.11 -16.21 16.93
N ALA A 39 9.68 -15.31 16.03
CA ALA A 39 9.44 -13.92 16.38
C ALA A 39 8.15 -13.75 17.19
N SER A 40 8.19 -12.87 18.20
CA SER A 40 6.99 -12.48 18.94
C SER A 40 6.04 -11.66 18.06
N ASP A 41 4.78 -11.52 18.48
CA ASP A 41 3.82 -10.68 17.76
C ASP A 41 4.26 -9.22 17.69
N GLU A 42 4.90 -8.69 18.76
CA GLU A 42 5.46 -7.34 18.75
C GLU A 42 6.65 -7.21 17.79
N GLU A 43 7.45 -8.25 17.62
CA GLU A 43 8.53 -8.29 16.63
C GLU A 43 7.99 -8.28 15.20
N ILE A 44 6.97 -9.09 14.93
CA ILE A 44 6.29 -9.12 13.64
C ILE A 44 5.69 -7.76 13.31
N GLU A 45 5.05 -7.08 14.28
CA GLU A 45 4.49 -5.75 14.04
C GLU A 45 5.59 -4.71 13.74
N ARG A 46 6.74 -4.76 14.44
CA ARG A 46 7.89 -3.90 14.13
C ARG A 46 8.44 -4.12 12.72
N LEU A 47 8.52 -5.38 12.29
CA LEU A 47 8.96 -5.73 10.94
C LEU A 47 7.96 -5.27 9.89
N LEU A 48 6.66 -5.42 10.16
CA LEU A 48 5.59 -4.98 9.27
C LEU A 48 5.61 -3.47 9.07
N VAL A 49 5.72 -2.69 10.15
CA VAL A 49 5.82 -1.23 10.08
C VAL A 49 7.06 -0.79 9.29
N ARG A 50 8.20 -1.46 9.49
CA ARG A 50 9.42 -1.19 8.72
C ARG A 50 9.22 -1.49 7.24
N TRP A 51 8.60 -2.61 6.91
CA TRP A 51 8.30 -2.99 5.55
C TRP A 51 7.36 -1.98 4.88
N LEU A 52 6.28 -1.56 5.54
CA LEU A 52 5.34 -0.56 5.02
C LEU A 52 6.00 0.78 4.66
N ARG A 53 7.00 1.20 5.43
CA ARG A 53 7.74 2.44 5.18
C ARG A 53 8.73 2.33 4.02
N HIS A 54 9.40 1.19 3.89
CA HIS A 54 10.47 1.05 2.91
C HIS A 54 10.00 0.46 1.59
N ARG A 55 9.06 -0.49 1.57
CA ARG A 55 8.52 -0.99 0.30
C ARG A 55 9.54 -1.71 -0.58
N PRO A 56 10.43 -2.63 -0.14
CA PRO A 56 11.53 -3.09 -0.99
C PRO A 56 11.07 -3.61 -2.36
N GLY A 57 11.58 -3.02 -3.45
CA GLY A 57 11.18 -3.31 -4.84
C GLY A 57 9.94 -2.55 -5.33
N ALA A 58 9.33 -1.72 -4.49
CA ALA A 58 8.16 -0.88 -4.75
C ALA A 58 8.27 0.48 -4.04
N GLU A 59 9.50 1.00 -3.90
CA GLU A 59 9.84 2.24 -3.20
C GLU A 59 9.10 3.45 -3.80
N ASP A 60 8.87 3.44 -5.11
CA ASP A 60 8.15 4.46 -5.86
C ASP A 60 6.66 4.10 -6.13
N GLY A 61 6.18 2.99 -5.55
CA GLY A 61 4.84 2.45 -5.78
C GLY A 61 4.78 1.36 -6.84
N ASP A 62 3.64 0.68 -6.90
CA ASP A 62 3.41 -0.46 -7.80
C ASP A 62 2.75 -0.07 -9.13
N GLY A 63 2.40 1.22 -9.27
CA GLY A 63 1.76 1.76 -10.46
C GLY A 63 2.76 2.06 -11.56
N SER A 64 2.38 1.80 -12.82
CA SER A 64 3.14 2.29 -13.96
C SER A 64 3.07 3.82 -14.05
N GLY A 65 4.22 4.45 -14.33
CA GLY A 65 4.29 5.90 -14.49
C GLY A 65 5.61 6.49 -14.04
N ARG A 66 5.75 7.81 -14.18
CA ARG A 66 6.89 8.57 -13.67
C ARG A 66 6.46 9.24 -12.37
N ARG A 67 7.32 9.16 -11.35
CA ARG A 67 7.16 9.95 -10.12
C ARG A 67 7.01 11.43 -10.45
N VAL A 68 5.96 12.07 -9.94
CA VAL A 68 5.72 13.50 -10.13
C VAL A 68 5.88 14.20 -8.79
N VAL A 69 6.75 15.21 -8.73
CA VAL A 69 6.79 16.12 -7.60
C VAL A 69 5.64 17.11 -7.78
N PRO A 70 4.75 17.31 -6.79
CA PRO A 70 3.61 18.22 -6.95
C PRO A 70 4.01 19.64 -7.39
N ALA A 71 5.17 20.13 -6.93
CA ALA A 71 5.73 21.42 -7.33
C ALA A 71 5.98 21.51 -8.84
N ASP A 72 6.40 20.43 -9.50
CA ASP A 72 6.69 20.41 -10.94
C ASP A 72 5.41 20.32 -11.80
N ARG A 73 4.28 19.95 -11.20
CA ARG A 73 3.01 19.71 -11.92
C ARG A 73 2.08 20.92 -11.88
N PHE A 74 2.19 21.74 -10.86
CA PHE A 74 1.27 22.85 -10.58
C PHE A 74 1.96 24.23 -10.53
N ALA A 75 3.22 24.31 -10.98
CA ALA A 75 3.90 25.57 -11.26
C ALA A 75 3.48 26.15 -12.63
#